data_AF-A0A117KFB1-F1
#
_entry.id   AF-A0A117KFB1-F1
#
_cell.length_a   1.000
_cell.length_b   1.000
_cell.length_c   1.000
_cell.angle_alpha   90.00
_cell.angle_beta   90.00
_cell.angle_gamma   90.00
#
_symmetry.space_group_name_H-M   'P 1'
#
loop_
_entity.id
_entity.type
_entity.pdbx_description
1 polymer ?
#
loop_
_entity_poly.entity_id
_entity_poly.type
_entity_poly.pdbx_seq_one_letter_code
_entity_poly.pdbx_strand_id
1 'polypeptide(L)'
;MKNLLFLIPFLLLFQASYGDVVPINSHPVKRCVKIINIEDFPDFSILACIQSPMKKDITASFINSNDCIEKGYKFNALYIMATRRSYLEGKLANSTDWLNDRNVIESSISINTSDTNASNDDPISSIEEYYEIVEITNTNFVIYKCRELIRYNDGSPIKLKNYPYVQNQGKRKNIKNNEKISEIYPSTEIVNFLLALLFTIFIETLILFLLFKTKYKKLNINNKLLLFTGFITSFSTLPYVWFIFPAFIHSRFPYILFSECFAIAMESFIIYKLLKIEFKKAILVSIIANVISFGIGLLINWDSVYNIFTSL
;
A
#
# COMPACT_ATOMS: atom_id res chain seq x y z
N MET A 1 16.99 34.59 -11.66
CA MET A 1 15.80 33.71 -11.76
C MET A 1 15.67 33.02 -13.11
N LYS A 2 16.55 33.23 -14.10
CA LYS A 2 16.46 32.54 -15.41
C LYS A 2 16.99 31.09 -15.42
N ASN A 3 17.78 30.67 -14.42
CA ASN A 3 18.40 29.33 -14.44
C ASN A 3 17.60 28.24 -13.69
N LEU A 4 16.55 28.59 -12.96
CA LEU A 4 15.72 27.60 -12.24
C LEU A 4 14.73 26.88 -13.17
N LEU A 5 14.43 27.46 -14.34
CA LEU A 5 13.54 26.86 -15.34
C LEU A 5 14.19 25.64 -16.04
N PHE A 6 15.51 25.46 -15.93
CA PHE A 6 16.26 24.42 -16.63
C PHE A 6 16.25 23.05 -15.92
N LEU A 7 15.78 22.98 -14.67
CA LEU A 7 15.69 21.72 -13.90
C LEU A 7 14.36 20.98 -14.11
N ILE A 8 13.31 21.69 -14.53
CA ILE A 8 11.97 21.11 -14.75
C ILE A 8 11.95 20.07 -15.89
N PRO A 9 12.66 20.25 -17.02
CA PRO A 9 12.69 19.24 -18.08
C PRO A 9 13.44 17.97 -17.67
N PHE A 10 14.42 18.07 -16.77
CA PHE A 10 15.21 16.92 -16.31
C PHE A 10 14.39 16.01 -15.38
N LEU A 11 13.45 16.57 -14.61
CA LEU A 11 12.47 15.81 -13.83
C LEU A 11 11.45 15.06 -14.72
N LEU A 12 11.20 15.52 -15.95
CA LEU A 12 10.29 14.87 -16.89
C LEU A 12 10.94 13.72 -17.69
N LEU A 13 12.26 13.59 -17.65
CA LEU A 13 13.00 12.53 -18.36
C LEU A 13 13.20 11.25 -17.53
N PHE A 14 12.90 11.28 -16.23
CA PHE A 14 12.86 10.07 -15.42
C PHE A 14 11.52 9.36 -15.64
N GLN A 15 11.49 8.46 -16.62
CA GLN A 15 10.43 7.44 -16.67
C GLN A 15 10.48 6.69 -15.35
N ALA A 16 9.43 6.81 -14.54
CA ALA A 16 9.30 6.08 -13.29
C ALA A 16 9.39 4.59 -13.61
N SER A 17 10.48 3.92 -13.20
CA SER A 17 10.50 2.46 -13.23
C SER A 17 9.59 1.96 -12.13
N TYR A 18 8.54 1.23 -12.53
CA TYR A 18 7.59 0.62 -11.62
C TYR A 18 8.20 -0.68 -11.10
N GLY A 19 9.07 -0.58 -10.10
CA GLY A 19 9.59 -1.73 -9.36
C GLY A 19 8.84 -1.88 -8.04
N ASP A 20 8.36 -3.08 -7.73
CA ASP A 20 7.91 -3.39 -6.37
C ASP A 20 9.13 -3.36 -5.44
N VAL A 21 8.96 -2.85 -4.21
CA VAL A 21 10.06 -2.79 -3.24
C VAL A 21 10.20 -4.18 -2.62
N VAL A 22 11.17 -4.95 -3.12
CA VAL A 22 11.59 -6.21 -2.50
C VAL A 22 12.48 -5.86 -1.30
N PRO A 23 12.14 -6.30 -0.07
CA PRO A 23 12.99 -6.09 1.09
C PRO A 23 14.42 -6.62 0.87
N ILE A 24 15.35 -6.03 1.59
CA ILE A 24 16.77 -6.42 1.61
C ILE A 24 16.88 -7.86 2.09
N ASN A 25 17.79 -8.63 1.49
CA ASN A 25 17.99 -10.05 1.84
C ASN A 25 16.69 -10.84 1.77
N SER A 26 15.81 -10.50 0.82
CA SER A 26 14.58 -11.24 0.58
C SER A 26 14.41 -11.53 -0.90
N HIS A 27 13.57 -12.50 -1.20
CA HIS A 27 13.17 -12.84 -2.56
C HIS A 27 11.65 -13.04 -2.64
N PRO A 28 11.06 -12.82 -3.82
CA PRO A 28 9.63 -13.03 -4.00
C PRO A 28 9.29 -14.51 -3.92
N VAL A 29 8.25 -14.83 -3.15
CA VAL A 29 7.65 -16.17 -3.09
C VAL A 29 6.42 -16.17 -3.98
N LYS A 30 6.45 -16.98 -5.05
CA LYS A 30 5.29 -17.12 -5.93
C LYS A 30 4.17 -17.83 -5.18
N ARG A 31 3.01 -17.18 -5.04
CA ARG A 31 1.83 -17.82 -4.45
C ARG A 31 0.82 -18.19 -5.53
N CYS A 32 0.29 -19.40 -5.43
CA CYS A 32 -0.78 -19.86 -6.30
C CYS A 32 -1.92 -20.45 -5.48
N VAL A 33 -3.15 -20.01 -5.69
CA VAL A 33 -4.31 -20.58 -5.00
C VAL A 33 -5.22 -21.26 -6.02
N LYS A 34 -5.70 -22.46 -5.69
CA LYS A 34 -6.59 -23.26 -6.53
C LYS A 34 -7.79 -23.76 -5.73
N ILE A 35 -8.95 -23.87 -6.37
CA ILE A 35 -10.13 -24.53 -5.82
C ILE A 35 -10.36 -25.78 -6.67
N ILE A 36 -10.15 -26.99 -6.15
CA ILE A 36 -9.89 -28.17 -7.00
C ILE A 36 -11.10 -29.02 -7.37
N ASN A 37 -12.25 -28.79 -6.75
CA ASN A 37 -13.45 -29.61 -6.94
C ASN A 37 -14.63 -28.77 -7.48
N ILE A 38 -14.35 -27.79 -8.33
CA ILE A 38 -15.41 -26.96 -8.94
C ILE A 38 -16.34 -27.82 -9.81
N GLU A 39 -15.80 -28.84 -10.48
CA GLU A 39 -16.55 -29.74 -11.36
C GLU A 39 -17.62 -30.56 -10.63
N ASP A 40 -17.47 -30.76 -9.32
CA ASP A 40 -18.46 -31.46 -8.49
C ASP A 40 -19.75 -30.64 -8.30
N PHE A 41 -19.75 -29.36 -8.69
CA PHE A 41 -20.87 -28.42 -8.54
C PHE A 41 -21.30 -27.80 -9.87
N PRO A 42 -21.81 -28.60 -10.84
CA PRO A 42 -22.08 -28.16 -12.21
C PRO A 42 -23.18 -27.10 -12.33
N ASP A 43 -24.07 -26.98 -11.33
CA ASP A 43 -25.14 -25.99 -11.32
C ASP A 43 -24.66 -24.58 -10.98
N PHE A 44 -23.40 -24.45 -10.53
CA PHE A 44 -22.79 -23.20 -10.12
C PHE A 44 -21.60 -22.84 -11.00
N SER A 45 -21.32 -21.55 -11.02
CA SER A 45 -20.10 -20.98 -11.57
C SER A 45 -19.41 -20.18 -10.48
N ILE A 46 -18.10 -20.36 -10.37
CA ILE A 46 -17.27 -19.70 -9.35
C ILE A 46 -16.52 -18.54 -10.02
N LEU A 47 -16.52 -17.39 -9.36
CA LEU A 47 -15.91 -16.15 -9.84
C LEU A 47 -14.84 -15.66 -8.85
N ALA A 48 -13.74 -15.15 -9.40
CA ALA A 48 -12.82 -14.26 -8.69
C ALA A 48 -13.20 -12.82 -9.02
N CYS A 49 -13.63 -12.06 -8.02
CA CYS A 49 -13.90 -10.63 -8.16
C CYS A 49 -12.77 -9.83 -7.50
N ILE A 50 -12.11 -8.99 -8.27
CA ILE A 50 -10.98 -8.18 -7.81
C ILE A 50 -11.41 -6.71 -7.81
N GLN A 51 -11.28 -6.05 -6.66
CA GLN A 51 -11.56 -4.64 -6.49
C GLN A 51 -10.26 -3.88 -6.18
N SER A 52 -9.93 -2.90 -7.02
CA SER A 52 -8.77 -2.05 -6.79
C SER A 52 -9.14 -0.91 -5.84
N PRO A 53 -8.26 -0.51 -4.90
CA PRO A 53 -8.52 0.65 -4.05
C PRO A 53 -8.63 1.96 -4.83
N MET A 54 -8.06 2.01 -6.05
CA MET A 54 -8.01 3.22 -6.88
C MET A 54 -9.14 3.29 -7.92
N LYS A 55 -9.82 2.17 -8.20
CA LYS A 55 -10.90 2.11 -9.20
C LYS A 55 -12.17 1.59 -8.55
N LYS A 56 -13.30 2.22 -8.84
CA LYS A 56 -14.61 1.69 -8.42
C LYS A 56 -14.98 0.41 -9.17
N ASP A 57 -14.41 0.20 -10.35
CA ASP A 57 -14.72 -0.95 -11.19
C ASP A 57 -14.16 -2.25 -10.60
N ILE A 58 -15.00 -3.28 -10.64
CA ILE A 58 -14.67 -4.63 -10.22
C ILE A 58 -14.36 -5.42 -11.48
N THR A 59 -13.19 -6.07 -11.52
CA THR A 59 -12.87 -7.03 -12.57
C THR A 59 -13.25 -8.42 -12.08
N ALA A 60 -14.03 -9.17 -12.86
CA ALA A 60 -14.43 -10.52 -12.50
C ALA A 60 -13.96 -11.53 -13.57
N SER A 61 -13.46 -12.67 -13.10
CA SER A 61 -13.09 -13.80 -13.95
C SER A 61 -13.69 -15.09 -13.43
N PHE A 62 -14.07 -15.99 -14.33
CA PHE A 62 -14.46 -17.35 -13.96
C PHE A 62 -13.22 -18.16 -13.55
N ILE A 63 -13.37 -18.99 -12.53
CA ILE A 63 -12.31 -19.87 -12.03
C ILE A 63 -12.59 -21.30 -12.49
N ASN A 64 -11.60 -21.97 -13.07
CA ASN A 64 -11.59 -23.42 -13.27
C ASN A 64 -10.69 -24.11 -12.23
N SER A 65 -10.85 -25.42 -12.02
CA SER A 65 -10.13 -26.12 -10.94
C SER A 65 -8.61 -26.14 -11.06
N ASN A 66 -8.09 -25.93 -12.28
CA ASN A 66 -6.66 -25.88 -12.55
C ASN A 66 -6.08 -24.46 -12.52
N ASP A 67 -6.94 -23.44 -12.50
CA ASP A 67 -6.53 -22.05 -12.63
C ASP A 67 -5.85 -21.56 -11.35
N CYS A 68 -4.81 -20.76 -11.53
CA CYS A 68 -4.18 -20.04 -10.46
C CYS A 68 -4.95 -18.75 -10.19
N ILE A 69 -5.57 -18.64 -9.02
CA ILE A 69 -6.30 -17.44 -8.63
C ILE A 69 -5.30 -16.37 -8.21
N GLU A 70 -5.24 -15.29 -8.98
CA GLU A 70 -4.37 -14.14 -8.73
C GLU A 70 -5.23 -12.90 -8.44
N LYS A 71 -4.89 -12.14 -7.39
CA LYS A 71 -5.53 -10.83 -7.12
C LYS A 71 -4.90 -9.67 -7.91
N GLY A 72 -3.81 -9.95 -8.62
CA GLY A 72 -2.96 -8.93 -9.23
C GLY A 72 -2.28 -8.06 -8.17
N TYR A 73 -2.52 -6.75 -8.20
CA TYR A 73 -1.84 -5.78 -7.35
C TYR A 73 -2.08 -6.04 -5.85
N LYS A 74 -1.03 -5.92 -5.02
CA LYS A 74 -1.02 -6.31 -3.61
C LYS A 74 -2.05 -5.61 -2.71
N PHE A 75 -2.56 -4.45 -3.11
CA PHE A 75 -3.61 -3.74 -2.36
C PHE A 75 -5.02 -4.00 -2.88
N ASN A 76 -5.17 -4.83 -3.91
CA ASN A 76 -6.50 -5.24 -4.36
C ASN A 76 -7.16 -6.17 -3.32
N ALA A 77 -8.47 -6.01 -3.18
CA ALA A 77 -9.33 -6.96 -2.48
C ALA A 77 -9.74 -8.06 -3.47
N LEU A 78 -9.66 -9.32 -3.03
CA LEU A 78 -10.12 -10.49 -3.78
C LEU A 78 -11.31 -11.11 -3.05
N TYR A 79 -12.39 -11.28 -3.78
CA TYR A 79 -13.60 -11.95 -3.32
C TYR A 79 -13.81 -13.20 -4.16
N ILE A 80 -13.99 -14.34 -3.51
CA ILE A 80 -14.38 -15.58 -4.18
C ILE A 80 -15.89 -15.71 -4.03
N MET A 81 -16.56 -15.80 -5.17
CA MET A 81 -18.00 -15.75 -5.24
C MET A 81 -18.54 -16.93 -6.04
N ALA A 82 -19.79 -17.28 -5.79
CA ALA A 82 -20.49 -18.25 -6.58
C ALA A 82 -21.88 -17.76 -6.97
N THR A 83 -22.33 -18.18 -8.15
CA THR A 83 -23.69 -17.92 -8.65
C THR A 83 -24.18 -19.10 -9.46
N ARG A 84 -25.51 -19.23 -9.64
CA ARG A 84 -26.08 -20.29 -10.47
C ARG A 84 -25.69 -20.09 -11.93
N ARG A 85 -25.32 -21.16 -12.62
CA ARG A 85 -24.95 -21.10 -14.04
C ARG A 85 -26.08 -20.54 -14.91
N SER A 86 -27.33 -20.89 -14.59
CA SER A 86 -28.52 -20.38 -15.28
C SER A 86 -28.69 -18.86 -15.16
N TYR A 87 -28.13 -18.22 -14.13
CA TYR A 87 -28.17 -16.77 -13.96
C TYR A 87 -27.19 -16.03 -14.88
N LEU A 88 -26.15 -16.75 -15.33
CA LEU A 88 -25.10 -16.21 -16.19
C LEU A 88 -25.43 -16.29 -17.68
N GLU A 89 -26.47 -17.06 -18.05
CA GLU A 89 -26.92 -17.17 -19.44
C GLU A 89 -27.30 -15.76 -19.97
N GLY A 90 -26.46 -15.21 -20.84
CA GLY A 90 -26.64 -13.87 -21.41
C GLY A 90 -25.96 -12.72 -20.67
N LYS A 91 -25.19 -12.98 -19.60
CA LYS A 91 -24.41 -11.95 -18.88
C LYS A 91 -22.91 -12.07 -19.16
N LEU A 92 -22.26 -10.92 -19.33
CA LEU A 92 -20.79 -10.85 -19.38
C LEU A 92 -20.24 -10.74 -17.95
N ALA A 93 -19.11 -11.40 -17.71
CA ALA A 93 -18.42 -11.33 -16.42
C ALA A 93 -18.10 -9.89 -15.99
N ASN A 94 -17.80 -8.98 -16.93
CA ASN A 94 -17.37 -7.61 -16.58
C ASN A 94 -18.49 -6.56 -16.52
N SER A 95 -19.76 -6.93 -16.75
CA SER A 95 -20.85 -5.95 -16.87
C SER A 95 -21.70 -5.77 -15.62
N THR A 96 -21.42 -6.52 -14.56
CA THR A 96 -22.31 -6.63 -13.38
C THR A 96 -21.56 -6.21 -12.13
N ASP A 97 -22.24 -5.46 -11.26
CA ASP A 97 -21.74 -5.12 -9.93
C ASP A 97 -21.90 -6.32 -9.00
N TRP A 98 -20.97 -7.28 -9.10
CA TRP A 98 -21.04 -8.56 -8.39
C TRP A 98 -21.10 -8.41 -6.87
N LEU A 99 -20.48 -7.36 -6.30
CA LEU A 99 -20.48 -7.13 -4.85
C LEU A 99 -21.87 -6.77 -4.31
N ASN A 100 -22.73 -6.18 -5.15
CA ASN A 100 -24.08 -5.77 -4.76
C ASN A 100 -25.18 -6.67 -5.35
N ASP A 101 -24.82 -7.70 -6.12
CA ASP A 101 -25.77 -8.61 -6.76
C ASP A 101 -26.30 -9.66 -5.77
N ARG A 102 -27.63 -9.71 -5.62
CA ARG A 102 -28.31 -10.62 -4.69
C ARG A 102 -28.28 -12.09 -5.11
N ASN A 103 -27.95 -12.38 -6.37
CA ASN A 103 -27.86 -13.73 -6.90
C ASN A 103 -26.46 -14.33 -6.76
N VAL A 104 -25.58 -13.62 -6.06
CA VAL A 104 -24.18 -13.99 -5.85
C VAL A 104 -23.95 -14.20 -4.37
N ILE A 105 -23.13 -15.19 -4.05
CA ILE A 105 -22.83 -15.59 -2.67
C ILE A 105 -21.33 -15.60 -2.50
N GLU A 106 -20.84 -14.82 -1.56
CA GLU A 106 -19.43 -14.80 -1.18
C GLU A 106 -19.05 -16.05 -0.38
N SER A 107 -17.83 -16.54 -0.59
CA SER A 107 -17.27 -17.67 0.13
C SER A 107 -17.13 -17.40 1.63
N SER A 108 -17.15 -18.46 2.44
CA SER A 108 -17.09 -18.39 3.90
C SER A 108 -15.77 -17.85 4.47
N ILE A 109 -14.71 -17.80 3.67
CA ILE A 109 -13.38 -17.34 4.08
C ILE A 109 -12.80 -16.40 3.02
N SER A 110 -11.95 -15.47 3.45
CA SER A 110 -11.13 -14.67 2.53
C SER A 110 -9.88 -15.44 2.13
N ILE A 111 -9.52 -15.40 0.84
CA ILE A 111 -8.30 -16.02 0.33
C ILE A 111 -7.23 -14.94 0.17
N ASN A 112 -6.08 -15.12 0.83
CA ASN A 112 -4.94 -14.22 0.65
C ASN A 112 -4.00 -14.73 -0.46
N THR A 113 -4.19 -14.24 -1.68
CA THR A 113 -3.34 -14.53 -2.84
C THR A 113 -2.22 -13.51 -3.02
N SER A 114 -1.89 -12.70 -2.02
CA SER A 114 -0.80 -11.73 -2.15
C SER A 114 0.53 -12.48 -2.24
N ASP A 115 1.38 -12.07 -3.18
CA ASP A 115 2.78 -12.45 -3.14
C ASP A 115 3.39 -11.94 -1.83
N THR A 116 4.26 -12.76 -1.26
CA THR A 116 5.00 -12.44 -0.04
C THR A 116 6.47 -12.54 -0.34
N ASN A 117 7.30 -11.73 0.33
CA ASN A 117 8.74 -11.91 0.28
C ASN A 117 9.18 -12.80 1.44
N ALA A 118 10.10 -13.73 1.18
CA ALA A 118 10.75 -14.55 2.21
C ALA A 118 12.20 -14.07 2.40
N SER A 119 12.75 -14.24 3.60
CA SER A 119 14.18 -14.02 3.83
C SER A 119 14.99 -14.92 2.89
N ASN A 120 16.16 -14.48 2.43
CA ASN A 120 17.09 -15.32 1.67
C ASN A 120 17.60 -16.53 2.49
N ASP A 121 17.47 -16.49 3.81
CA ASP A 121 17.73 -17.64 4.70
C ASP A 121 16.60 -18.68 4.66
N ASP A 122 15.42 -18.32 4.16
CA ASP A 122 14.26 -19.21 4.01
C ASP A 122 14.11 -19.62 2.53
N PRO A 123 14.52 -20.84 2.12
CA PRO A 123 14.65 -21.20 0.72
C PRO A 123 13.31 -21.40 -0.01
N ILE A 124 12.19 -20.93 0.52
CA ILE A 124 10.86 -21.09 -0.08
C ILE A 124 10.78 -20.34 -1.40
N SER A 125 10.57 -21.08 -2.50
CA SER A 125 10.42 -20.49 -3.84
C SER A 125 8.97 -20.26 -4.22
N SER A 126 8.06 -21.16 -3.82
CA SER A 126 6.65 -21.03 -4.12
C SER A 126 5.75 -21.74 -3.12
N ILE A 127 4.54 -21.20 -2.95
CA ILE A 127 3.49 -21.80 -2.12
C ILE A 127 2.25 -22.00 -3.01
N GLU A 128 1.83 -23.25 -3.18
CA GLU A 128 0.56 -23.59 -3.81
C GLU A 128 -0.45 -23.99 -2.73
N GLU A 129 -1.53 -23.23 -2.60
CA GLU A 129 -2.63 -23.53 -1.69
C GLU A 129 -3.82 -24.11 -2.45
N TYR A 130 -4.40 -25.16 -1.88
CA TYR A 130 -5.51 -25.89 -2.46
C TYR A 130 -6.71 -25.79 -1.52
N TYR A 131 -7.83 -25.40 -2.10
CA TYR A 131 -9.11 -25.25 -1.44
C TYR A 131 -10.13 -26.20 -2.05
N GLU A 132 -11.08 -26.63 -1.24
CA GLU A 132 -12.21 -27.46 -1.66
C GLU A 132 -13.51 -26.80 -1.22
N ILE A 133 -14.52 -26.91 -2.06
CA ILE A 133 -15.90 -26.53 -1.79
C ILE A 133 -16.54 -27.66 -1.00
N VAL A 134 -17.03 -27.34 0.20
CA VAL A 134 -17.73 -28.28 1.08
C VAL A 134 -19.23 -28.23 0.82
N GLU A 135 -19.77 -27.02 0.70
CA GLU A 135 -21.19 -26.79 0.54
C GLU A 135 -21.39 -25.55 -0.34
N ILE A 136 -22.24 -25.67 -1.33
CA ILE A 136 -22.77 -24.54 -2.09
C ILE A 136 -24.29 -24.66 -2.18
N THR A 137 -24.97 -23.63 -1.68
CA THR A 137 -26.43 -23.50 -1.73
C THR A 137 -26.78 -22.10 -2.22
N ASN A 138 -28.05 -21.74 -2.25
CA ASN A 138 -28.48 -20.37 -2.58
C ASN A 138 -28.14 -19.34 -1.50
N THR A 139 -27.61 -19.76 -0.34
CA THR A 139 -27.32 -18.85 0.77
C THR A 139 -25.95 -19.05 1.38
N ASN A 140 -25.33 -20.21 1.17
CA ASN A 140 -24.03 -20.58 1.72
C ASN A 140 -23.09 -20.95 0.59
N PHE A 141 -21.85 -20.50 0.71
CA PHE A 141 -20.73 -20.96 -0.10
C PHE A 141 -19.57 -21.20 0.85
N VAL A 142 -19.33 -22.47 1.17
CA VAL A 142 -18.36 -22.88 2.18
C VAL A 142 -17.18 -23.54 1.47
N ILE A 143 -16.02 -22.93 1.62
CA ILE A 143 -14.75 -23.48 1.16
C ILE A 143 -13.79 -23.61 2.34
N TYR A 144 -12.84 -24.53 2.24
CA TYR A 144 -11.77 -24.68 3.22
C TYR A 144 -10.45 -24.99 2.53
N LYS A 145 -9.34 -24.62 3.17
CA LYS A 145 -8.00 -25.00 2.73
C LYS A 145 -7.78 -26.47 3.06
N CYS A 146 -7.62 -27.33 2.06
CA CYS A 146 -7.45 -28.77 2.25
C CYS A 146 -5.96 -29.18 2.17
N ARG A 147 -5.15 -28.47 1.39
CA ARG A 147 -3.75 -28.83 1.13
C ARG A 147 -2.88 -27.62 0.83
N GLU A 148 -1.60 -27.72 1.16
CA GLU A 148 -0.56 -26.73 0.83
C GLU A 148 0.71 -27.46 0.38
N LEU A 149 1.25 -27.05 -0.77
CA LEU A 149 2.53 -27.50 -1.31
C LEU A 149 3.53 -26.35 -1.24
N ILE A 150 4.63 -26.57 -0.52
CA ILE A 150 5.74 -25.61 -0.42
C ILE A 150 6.91 -26.17 -1.21
N ARG A 151 7.39 -25.39 -2.18
CA ARG A 151 8.59 -25.70 -2.96
C ARG A 151 9.75 -24.86 -2.47
N TYR A 152 10.95 -25.41 -2.57
CA TYR A 152 12.18 -24.76 -2.16
C TYR A 152 13.13 -24.59 -3.34
N ASN A 153 13.96 -23.54 -3.34
CA ASN A 153 14.96 -23.26 -4.38
C ASN A 153 16.32 -23.93 -4.12
N ASP A 154 16.56 -24.44 -2.91
CA ASP A 154 17.79 -25.11 -2.48
C ASP A 154 17.84 -26.60 -2.84
N GLY A 155 16.79 -27.12 -3.49
CA GLY A 155 16.64 -28.54 -3.83
C GLY A 155 16.05 -29.39 -2.70
N SER A 156 15.68 -28.79 -1.56
CA SER A 156 14.94 -29.48 -0.50
C SER A 156 13.65 -30.11 -1.02
N PRO A 157 13.24 -31.27 -0.48
CA PRO A 157 12.04 -31.96 -0.93
C PRO A 157 10.79 -31.11 -0.71
N ILE A 158 9.80 -31.25 -1.60
CA ILE A 158 8.53 -30.53 -1.52
C ILE A 158 7.85 -30.88 -0.20
N LYS A 159 7.46 -29.85 0.57
CA LYS A 159 6.73 -30.03 1.81
C LYS A 159 5.23 -30.00 1.53
N LEU A 160 4.58 -31.12 1.77
CA LEU A 160 3.13 -31.28 1.69
C LEU A 160 2.51 -31.15 3.08
N LYS A 161 1.56 -30.22 3.24
CA LYS A 161 0.71 -30.13 4.43
C LYS A 161 -0.73 -30.39 4.03
N ASN A 162 -1.41 -31.27 4.77
CA ASN A 162 -2.83 -31.54 4.61
C ASN A 162 -3.58 -30.98 5.82
N TYR A 163 -4.75 -30.40 5.56
CA TYR A 163 -5.60 -29.77 6.55
C TYR A 163 -6.96 -30.47 6.51
N PRO A 164 -7.31 -31.26 7.54
CA PRO A 164 -8.60 -31.95 7.56
C PRO A 164 -9.74 -30.95 7.70
N TYR A 165 -10.85 -31.21 7.02
CA TYR A 165 -12.06 -30.43 7.21
C TYR A 165 -12.62 -30.61 8.64
N VAL A 166 -12.80 -29.51 9.36
CA VAL A 166 -13.40 -29.52 10.70
C VAL A 166 -14.85 -29.06 10.59
N GLN A 167 -15.79 -30.03 10.66
CA GLN A 167 -17.23 -29.82 10.43
C GLN A 167 -17.87 -28.75 11.32
N ASN A 168 -17.27 -28.45 12.49
CA ASN A 168 -17.76 -27.42 13.41
C ASN A 168 -17.34 -25.98 13.05
N GLN A 169 -16.48 -25.78 12.05
CA GLN A 169 -16.12 -24.44 11.57
C GLN A 169 -17.16 -23.84 10.61
N GLY A 170 -18.10 -24.66 10.10
CA GLY A 170 -19.12 -24.25 9.11
C GLY A 170 -20.30 -23.45 9.66
N LYS A 171 -20.47 -23.34 10.99
CA LYS A 171 -21.43 -22.38 11.55
C LYS A 171 -20.82 -21.00 11.39
N ARG A 172 -21.19 -20.31 10.30
CA ARG A 172 -21.02 -18.87 10.10
C ARG A 172 -21.07 -18.19 11.46
N LYS A 173 -19.93 -17.73 11.99
CA LYS A 173 -19.99 -16.51 12.79
C LYS A 173 -20.70 -15.54 11.86
N ASN A 174 -21.87 -15.05 12.26
CA ASN A 174 -22.53 -13.97 11.54
C ASN A 174 -21.58 -12.76 11.60
N ILE A 175 -20.57 -12.74 10.73
CA ILE A 175 -19.75 -11.58 10.43
C ILE A 175 -20.62 -10.68 9.53
N LYS A 176 -21.79 -10.31 10.05
CA LYS A 176 -22.68 -9.29 9.47
C LYS A 176 -22.80 -8.10 10.40
N ASN A 177 -22.21 -8.15 11.60
CA ASN A 177 -22.16 -7.03 12.52
C ASN A 177 -20.71 -6.75 12.90
N ASN A 178 -20.14 -5.68 12.34
CA ASN A 178 -18.96 -4.97 12.87
C ASN A 178 -17.56 -5.58 12.74
N GLU A 179 -17.26 -6.40 11.74
CA GLU A 179 -15.89 -6.33 11.22
C GLU A 179 -15.81 -5.06 10.39
N LYS A 180 -15.50 -3.95 11.10
CA LYS A 180 -14.87 -2.76 10.53
C LYS A 180 -13.97 -3.27 9.41
N ILE A 181 -14.22 -2.84 8.16
CA ILE A 181 -13.28 -2.91 7.04
C ILE A 181 -11.90 -2.84 7.68
N SER A 182 -11.15 -3.96 7.64
CA SER A 182 -9.84 -4.05 8.28
C SER A 182 -9.11 -2.76 7.94
N GLU A 183 -8.89 -1.90 8.95
CA GLU A 183 -8.40 -0.54 8.72
C GLU A 183 -7.20 -0.69 7.79
N ILE A 184 -7.29 -0.07 6.61
CA ILE A 184 -6.34 -0.25 5.48
C ILE A 184 -4.91 0.05 5.92
N TYR A 185 -4.75 0.71 7.06
CA TYR A 185 -3.51 0.90 7.79
C TYR A 185 -3.64 0.29 9.19
N PRO A 186 -2.71 -0.57 9.62
CA PRO A 186 -2.65 -0.98 11.01
C PRO A 186 -2.50 0.28 11.88
N SER A 187 -3.23 0.33 13.00
CA SER A 187 -3.22 1.49 13.92
C SER A 187 -1.82 1.99 14.30
N THR A 188 -0.83 1.10 14.30
CA THR A 188 0.59 1.39 14.54
C THR A 188 1.21 2.31 13.48
N GLU A 189 0.87 2.16 12.19
CA GLU A 189 1.42 2.99 11.11
C GLU A 189 0.91 4.43 11.18
N ILE A 190 -0.37 4.61 11.51
CA ILE A 190 -0.97 5.93 11.70
C ILE A 190 -0.32 6.64 12.89
N VAL A 191 -0.10 5.93 14.00
CA VAL A 191 0.60 6.49 15.17
C VAL A 191 2.03 6.88 14.83
N ASN A 192 2.76 6.03 14.11
CA ASN A 192 4.14 6.33 13.67
C ASN A 192 4.19 7.56 12.75
N PHE A 193 3.25 7.68 11.81
CA PHE A 193 3.12 8.86 10.97
C PHE A 193 2.86 10.13 11.80
N LEU A 194 1.91 10.08 12.75
CA LEU A 194 1.59 11.24 13.59
C LEU A 194 2.79 11.67 14.45
N LEU A 195 3.54 10.71 14.99
CA LEU A 195 4.77 11.00 15.73
C LEU A 195 5.84 11.64 14.85
N ALA A 196 6.06 11.10 13.65
CA ALA A 196 7.00 11.68 12.68
C ALA A 196 6.58 13.10 12.26
N LEU A 197 5.28 13.31 12.00
CA LEU A 197 4.72 14.62 11.66
C LEU A 197 4.95 15.65 12.78
N LEU A 198 4.60 15.31 14.02
CA LEU A 198 4.79 16.20 15.17
C LEU A 198 6.27 16.53 15.39
N PHE A 199 7.14 15.54 15.21
CA PHE A 199 8.58 15.71 15.34
C PHE A 199 9.16 16.64 14.26
N THR A 200 8.76 16.46 13.00
CA THR A 200 9.18 17.34 11.90
C THR A 200 8.67 18.77 12.10
N ILE A 201 7.40 18.95 12.46
CA ILE A 201 6.83 20.28 12.79
C ILE A 201 7.67 20.96 13.86
N PHE A 202 8.06 20.24 14.91
CA PHE A 202 8.88 20.79 15.99
C PHE A 202 10.26 21.26 15.49
N ILE A 203 10.99 20.42 14.76
CA ILE A 203 12.32 20.75 14.24
C ILE A 203 12.26 21.94 13.28
N GLU A 204 11.36 21.90 12.30
CA GLU A 204 11.29 22.93 11.26
C GLU A 204 10.84 24.26 11.83
N THR A 205 9.91 24.24 12.79
CA THR A 205 9.53 25.44 13.53
C THR A 205 10.72 26.01 14.30
N LEU A 206 11.51 25.17 14.98
CA LEU A 206 12.70 25.63 15.70
C LEU A 206 13.72 26.29 14.75
N ILE A 207 13.99 25.68 13.59
CA ILE A 207 14.88 26.23 12.57
C ILE A 207 14.36 27.57 12.05
N LEU A 208 13.05 27.67 11.80
CA LEU A 208 12.41 28.90 11.38
C LEU A 208 12.60 30.00 12.42
N PHE A 209 12.39 29.71 13.70
CA PHE A 209 12.65 30.65 14.80
C PHE A 209 14.12 31.08 14.84
N LEU A 210 15.05 30.13 14.77
CA LEU A 210 16.49 30.43 14.78
C LEU A 210 16.85 31.37 13.62
N LEU A 211 16.45 31.06 12.40
CA LEU A 211 16.77 31.87 11.21
C LEU A 211 16.16 33.27 11.29
N PHE A 212 14.90 33.41 11.71
CA PHE A 212 14.22 34.71 11.77
C PHE A 212 14.61 35.57 12.96
N LYS A 213 15.03 34.98 14.08
CA LYS A 213 15.48 35.72 15.27
C LYS A 213 16.96 36.07 15.25
N THR A 214 17.78 35.33 14.52
CA THR A 214 19.21 35.61 14.37
C THR A 214 19.52 36.32 13.05
N LYS A 215 19.42 35.61 11.93
CA LYS A 215 19.85 36.05 10.59
C LYS A 215 18.93 37.12 9.98
N TYR A 216 17.62 36.96 10.13
CA TYR A 216 16.62 37.85 9.53
C TYR A 216 15.94 38.79 10.54
N LYS A 217 16.62 39.10 11.65
CA LYS A 217 16.08 39.94 12.74
C LYS A 217 15.49 41.28 12.27
N LYS A 218 16.04 41.87 11.20
CA LYS A 218 15.57 43.15 10.61
C LYS A 218 14.13 43.09 10.08
N LEU A 219 13.60 41.90 9.79
CA LEU A 219 12.21 41.74 9.31
C LEU A 219 11.17 41.84 10.43
N ASN A 220 11.60 41.75 11.70
CA ASN A 220 10.76 41.87 12.89
C ASN A 220 9.45 41.04 12.84
N ILE A 221 9.54 39.79 12.39
CA ILE A 221 8.38 38.90 12.27
C ILE A 221 7.87 38.50 13.66
N ASN A 222 6.54 38.57 13.85
CA ASN A 222 5.84 38.18 15.07
C ASN A 222 6.03 36.68 15.38
N ASN A 223 6.31 36.34 16.64
CA ASN A 223 6.47 34.96 17.12
C ASN A 223 5.25 34.07 16.82
N LYS A 224 4.04 34.60 17.00
CA LYS A 224 2.81 33.84 16.72
C LYS A 224 2.71 33.46 15.25
N LEU A 225 3.13 34.37 14.36
CA LEU A 225 3.13 34.14 12.92
C LEU A 225 4.21 33.12 12.50
N LEU A 226 5.39 33.14 13.13
CA LEU A 226 6.42 32.12 12.91
C LEU A 226 5.95 30.73 13.34
N LEU A 227 5.37 30.61 14.54
CA LEU A 227 4.83 29.35 15.04
C LEU A 227 3.75 28.79 14.10
N PHE A 228 2.80 29.63 13.71
CA PHE A 228 1.74 29.23 12.77
C PHE A 228 2.32 28.82 11.40
N THR A 229 3.32 29.55 10.91
CA THR A 229 3.96 29.23 9.62
C THR A 229 4.65 27.88 9.67
N GLY A 230 5.47 27.61 10.69
CA GLY A 230 6.17 26.33 10.84
C GLY A 230 5.23 25.13 10.98
N PHE A 231 4.11 25.30 11.69
CA PHE A 231 3.07 24.26 11.76
C PHE A 231 2.43 24.00 10.39
N ILE A 232 1.95 25.05 9.72
CA ILE A 232 1.20 24.92 8.46
C ILE A 232 2.08 24.38 7.33
N THR A 233 3.36 24.74 7.28
CA THR A 233 4.28 24.25 6.25
C THR A 233 4.36 22.73 6.24
N SER A 234 4.79 22.12 7.34
CA SER A 234 5.00 20.67 7.40
C SER A 234 3.68 19.90 7.43
N PHE A 235 2.65 20.45 8.10
CA PHE A 235 1.31 19.84 8.13
C PHE A 235 0.66 19.76 6.75
N SER A 236 0.95 20.71 5.86
CA SER A 236 0.37 20.74 4.52
C SER A 236 1.15 19.87 3.51
N THR A 237 2.44 19.61 3.73
CA THR A 237 3.28 18.88 2.77
C THR A 237 3.43 17.40 3.10
N LEU A 238 3.63 17.05 4.36
CA LEU A 238 3.93 15.67 4.77
C LEU A 238 2.84 14.64 4.46
N PRO A 239 1.53 14.92 4.63
CA PRO A 239 0.49 13.96 4.24
C PRO A 239 0.54 13.58 2.76
N TYR A 240 0.90 14.53 1.88
CA TYR A 240 1.04 14.24 0.45
C TYR A 240 2.25 13.35 0.19
N VAL A 241 3.37 13.64 0.84
CA VAL A 241 4.58 12.82 0.75
C VAL A 241 4.32 11.40 1.22
N TRP A 242 3.61 11.21 2.34
CA TRP A 242 3.42 9.88 2.94
C TRP A 242 2.28 9.06 2.35
N PHE A 243 1.18 9.69 1.93
CA PHE A 243 -0.03 8.95 1.53
C PHE A 243 -0.36 9.06 0.04
N ILE A 244 0.04 10.15 -0.61
CA ILE A 244 -0.30 10.38 -2.01
C ILE A 244 0.83 9.90 -2.91
N PHE A 245 2.08 10.26 -2.62
CA PHE A 245 3.20 9.94 -3.51
C PHE A 245 3.50 8.44 -3.64
N PRO A 246 3.43 7.61 -2.57
CA PRO A 246 3.68 6.17 -2.70
C PRO A 246 2.66 5.46 -3.61
N ALA A 247 1.47 6.04 -3.80
CA ALA A 247 0.46 5.52 -4.71
C ALA A 247 0.86 5.66 -6.19
N PHE A 248 1.78 6.58 -6.53
CA PHE A 248 2.21 6.87 -7.90
C PHE A 248 3.68 6.55 -8.16
N ILE A 249 4.55 6.66 -7.15
CA ILE A 249 5.99 6.52 -7.28
C ILE A 249 6.44 5.33 -6.43
N HIS A 250 6.58 4.17 -7.08
CA HIS A 250 6.98 2.94 -6.39
C HIS A 250 8.50 2.83 -6.22
N SER A 251 9.28 3.40 -7.14
CA SER A 251 10.74 3.40 -7.03
C SER A 251 11.21 4.38 -5.96
N ARG A 252 12.09 3.89 -5.08
CA ARG A 252 12.53 4.58 -3.87
C ARG A 252 13.28 5.88 -4.13
N PHE A 253 14.28 5.85 -5.02
CA PHE A 253 15.11 7.02 -5.28
C PHE A 253 14.29 8.16 -5.92
N PRO A 254 13.49 7.91 -6.99
CA PRO A 254 12.55 8.91 -7.50
C PRO A 254 11.58 9.38 -6.43
N TYR A 255 11.02 8.49 -5.59
CA TYR A 255 10.11 8.88 -4.52
C TYR A 255 10.75 9.91 -3.59
N ILE A 256 11.95 9.63 -3.07
CA ILE A 256 12.67 10.56 -2.18
C ILE A 256 12.92 11.88 -2.91
N LEU A 257 13.51 11.83 -4.10
CA LEU A 257 13.84 13.04 -4.86
C LEU A 257 12.61 13.92 -5.13
N PHE A 258 11.51 13.33 -5.63
CA PHE A 258 10.28 14.05 -5.91
C PHE A 258 9.62 14.58 -4.64
N SER A 259 9.62 13.79 -3.56
CA SER A 259 9.04 14.20 -2.28
C SER A 259 9.75 15.41 -1.68
N GLU A 260 11.09 15.42 -1.66
CA GLU A 260 11.86 16.54 -1.11
C GLU A 260 11.76 17.78 -2.02
N CYS A 261 11.81 17.61 -3.34
CA CYS A 261 11.60 18.72 -4.26
C CYS A 261 10.20 19.34 -4.11
N PHE A 262 9.17 18.51 -3.92
CA PHE A 262 7.80 18.96 -3.69
C PHE A 262 7.67 19.70 -2.36
N ALA A 263 8.18 19.13 -1.26
CA ALA A 263 8.15 19.73 0.06
C ALA A 263 8.83 21.11 0.03
N ILE A 264 10.05 21.18 -0.51
CA ILE A 264 10.79 22.44 -0.64
C ILE A 264 9.99 23.47 -1.44
N ALA A 265 9.43 23.10 -2.59
CA ALA A 265 8.68 24.03 -3.44
C ALA A 265 7.42 24.57 -2.73
N MET A 266 6.63 23.68 -2.12
CA MET A 266 5.38 24.04 -1.45
C MET A 266 5.61 24.84 -0.18
N GLU A 267 6.56 24.43 0.65
CA GLU A 267 6.91 25.16 1.88
C GLU A 267 7.47 26.54 1.56
N SER A 268 8.33 26.66 0.55
CA SER A 268 8.83 27.95 0.07
C SER A 268 7.68 28.89 -0.32
N PHE A 269 6.66 28.37 -0.99
CA PHE A 269 5.49 29.15 -1.37
C PHE A 269 4.66 29.58 -0.16
N ILE A 270 4.43 28.67 0.81
CA ILE A 270 3.69 28.96 2.05
C ILE A 270 4.45 30.02 2.88
N ILE A 271 5.75 29.84 3.12
CA ILE A 271 6.60 30.77 3.86
C ILE A 271 6.60 32.15 3.19
N TYR A 272 6.75 32.19 1.86
CA TYR A 272 6.69 33.42 1.09
C TYR A 272 5.38 34.19 1.33
N LYS A 273 4.25 33.48 1.24
CA LYS A 273 2.92 34.09 1.38
C LYS A 273 2.62 34.52 2.81
N LEU A 274 2.91 33.68 3.80
CA LEU A 274 2.59 33.95 5.20
C LEU A 274 3.51 35.01 5.82
N LEU A 275 4.82 34.95 5.54
CA LEU A 275 5.80 35.86 6.13
C LEU A 275 6.05 37.13 5.31
N LYS A 276 5.50 37.21 4.08
CA LYS A 276 5.65 38.36 3.15
C LYS A 276 7.11 38.77 2.92
N ILE A 277 7.99 37.78 2.77
CA ILE A 277 9.42 37.97 2.53
C ILE A 277 9.74 37.84 1.04
N GLU A 278 10.99 38.10 0.65
CA GLU A 278 11.45 37.78 -0.71
C GLU A 278 11.45 36.26 -0.94
N PHE A 279 10.96 35.83 -2.11
CA PHE A 279 10.86 34.41 -2.46
C PHE A 279 12.21 33.66 -2.37
N LYS A 280 13.33 34.33 -2.72
CA LYS A 280 14.69 33.75 -2.56
C LYS A 280 15.02 33.39 -1.11
N LYS A 281 14.57 34.22 -0.15
CA LYS A 281 14.77 33.96 1.28
C LYS A 281 13.88 32.80 1.73
N ALA A 282 12.65 32.73 1.22
CA ALA A 282 11.73 31.63 1.51
C ALA A 282 12.27 30.28 1.02
N ILE A 283 12.80 30.20 -0.20
CA ILE A 283 13.47 28.99 -0.72
C ILE A 283 14.63 28.57 0.17
N LEU A 284 15.52 29.51 0.51
CA LEU A 284 16.67 29.18 1.33
C LEU A 284 16.26 28.67 2.71
N VAL A 285 15.25 29.27 3.33
CA VAL A 285 14.71 28.82 4.62
C VAL A 285 14.13 27.42 4.52
N SER A 286 13.31 27.13 3.50
CA SER A 286 12.70 25.81 3.31
C SER A 286 13.75 24.73 3.04
N ILE A 287 14.74 24.98 2.17
CA ILE A 287 15.86 24.04 1.95
C ILE A 287 16.57 23.73 3.27
N ILE A 288 16.90 24.76 4.07
CA ILE A 288 17.60 24.54 5.35
C ILE A 288 16.72 23.74 6.32
N ALA A 289 15.44 24.09 6.43
CA ALA A 289 14.50 23.41 7.32
C ALA A 289 14.37 21.92 6.97
N ASN A 290 14.09 21.64 5.69
CA ASN A 290 13.87 20.31 5.16
C ASN A 290 15.15 19.44 5.21
N VAL A 291 16.32 19.99 4.82
CA VAL A 291 17.60 19.24 4.90
C VAL A 291 17.94 18.85 6.34
N ILE A 292 17.73 19.75 7.30
CA ILE A 292 18.02 19.46 8.72
C ILE A 292 16.98 18.48 9.29
N SER A 293 15.68 18.68 9.02
CA SER A 293 14.63 17.78 9.53
C SER A 293 14.77 16.38 8.95
N PHE A 294 15.01 16.25 7.64
CA PHE A 294 15.33 14.99 6.97
C PHE A 294 16.60 14.36 7.54
N GLY A 295 17.68 15.13 7.69
CA GLY A 295 18.95 14.65 8.25
C GLY A 295 18.81 14.11 9.68
N ILE A 296 18.09 14.81 10.55
CA ILE A 296 17.81 14.34 11.92
C ILE A 296 16.92 13.09 11.88
N GLY A 297 15.91 13.06 10.99
CA GLY A 297 15.07 11.88 10.78
C GLY A 297 15.89 10.65 10.38
N LEU A 298 16.90 10.82 9.52
CA LEU A 298 17.83 9.75 9.14
C LEU A 298 18.69 9.29 10.32
N LEU A 299 19.16 10.21 11.17
CA LEU A 299 19.97 9.88 12.35
C LEU A 299 19.17 9.14 13.42
N ILE A 300 17.90 9.48 13.62
CA ILE A 300 17.04 8.78 14.60
C ILE A 300 16.71 7.37 14.11
N ASN A 301 16.44 7.26 12.82
CA ASN A 301 16.18 5.98 12.18
C ASN A 301 17.48 5.32 11.70
N TRP A 302 18.64 5.62 12.28
CA TRP A 302 19.92 5.18 11.75
C TRP A 302 20.01 3.66 11.59
N ASP A 303 19.44 2.88 12.50
CA ASP A 303 19.40 1.41 12.36
C ASP A 303 18.52 0.95 11.18
N SER A 304 17.46 1.70 10.87
CA SER A 304 16.67 1.49 9.65
C SER A 304 17.43 1.98 8.41
N VAL A 305 18.09 3.14 8.49
CA VAL A 305 18.84 3.80 7.39
C VAL A 305 20.12 3.06 7.02
N TYR A 306 20.81 2.45 7.98
CA TYR A 306 21.98 1.62 7.75
C TYR A 306 21.60 0.42 6.88
N ASN A 307 20.52 -0.27 7.24
CA ASN A 307 19.96 -1.34 6.41
C ASN A 307 19.62 -0.81 5.01
N ILE A 308 19.02 0.38 4.90
CA ILE A 308 18.69 1.04 3.63
C ILE A 308 19.91 1.25 2.73
N PHE A 309 21.03 1.77 3.26
CA PHE A 309 22.24 2.01 2.45
C PHE A 309 23.00 0.73 2.10
N THR A 310 22.95 -0.30 2.94
CA THR A 310 23.55 -1.61 2.64
C THR A 310 22.74 -2.46 1.66
N SER A 311 21.57 -1.97 1.24
CA SER A 311 20.67 -2.66 0.31
C SER A 311 20.56 -2.07 -1.08
N LEU A 312 21.27 -0.98 -1.32
CA LEU A 312 21.54 -0.42 -2.65
C LEU A 312 22.79 -1.09 -3.22
#